data_AF-A0A2V7K3L3-F1
#
_entry.id   AF-A0A2V7K3L3-F1
#
_cell.length_a   1.000
_cell.length_b   1.000
_cell.length_c   1.000
_cell.angle_alpha   90.00
_cell.angle_beta   90.00
_cell.angle_gamma   90.00
#
_symmetry.space_group_name_H-M   'P 1'
#
loop_
_entity.id
_entity.type
_entity.pdbx_description
1 polymer ?
#
loop_
_entity_poly.entity_id
_entity_poly.type
_entity_poly.pdbx_seq_one_letter_code
_entity_poly.pdbx_strand_id
1 'polypeptide(L)'
;MIRFAAHESVRAPRAAAQAPTLLAAAQPGEAPRMLILSDQARRFLALYRAFPTEFMGCMIGEVRGRAIVVDRIAPADVDPSESTVSWVVPRQTCEGAGWSGTVGMIHSHPTAERCWYFFPGTQVPSADGQSFRAASYPVDAIMCGDRVVWINRAMQQQDLPLTLPRSPG
;
A
#
# COMPACT_ATOMS: atom_id res chain seq x y z
N MET A 1 -26.39 15.73 59.20
CA MET A 1 -26.16 16.38 57.88
C MET A 1 -24.84 15.89 57.32
N ILE A 2 -24.85 14.90 56.41
CA ILE A 2 -23.74 14.66 55.47
C ILE A 2 -24.40 14.17 54.18
N ARG A 3 -24.30 14.98 53.11
CA ARG A 3 -24.82 14.70 51.77
C ARG A 3 -23.85 13.77 51.04
N PHE A 4 -24.34 12.68 50.46
CA PHE A 4 -23.62 11.96 49.41
C PHE A 4 -23.93 12.63 48.07
N ALA A 5 -22.89 13.09 47.38
CA ALA A 5 -22.99 13.61 46.02
C ALA A 5 -23.05 12.44 45.02
N ALA A 6 -23.99 12.49 44.08
CA ALA A 6 -24.10 11.54 43.00
C ALA A 6 -22.99 11.76 41.96
N HIS A 7 -22.35 10.68 41.50
CA HIS A 7 -21.45 10.70 40.36
C HIS A 7 -22.24 10.82 39.06
N GLU A 8 -22.10 11.95 38.35
CA GLU A 8 -22.55 12.09 36.97
C GLU A 8 -21.66 11.28 36.02
N SER A 9 -22.26 10.32 35.33
CA SER A 9 -21.62 9.53 34.28
C SER A 9 -21.58 10.34 32.99
N VAL A 10 -20.39 10.82 32.60
CA VAL A 10 -20.17 11.51 31.33
C VAL A 10 -20.25 10.50 30.19
N ARG A 11 -21.30 10.60 29.38
CA ARG A 11 -21.50 9.76 28.19
C ARG A 11 -20.68 10.33 27.03
N ALA A 12 -19.64 9.59 26.61
CA ALA A 12 -18.85 9.95 25.43
C ALA A 12 -19.71 9.94 24.15
N PRO A 13 -19.47 10.87 23.19
CA PRO A 13 -20.21 10.88 21.94
C PRO A 13 -19.85 9.66 21.10
N ARG A 14 -20.88 8.98 20.60
CA ARG A 14 -20.77 7.80 19.76
C ARG A 14 -20.25 8.23 18.39
N ALA A 15 -19.00 7.92 18.08
CA ALA A 15 -18.44 8.09 16.74
C ALA A 15 -19.32 7.35 15.74
N ALA A 16 -19.87 8.08 14.77
CA ALA A 16 -20.58 7.48 13.65
C ALA A 16 -19.56 6.69 12.82
N ALA A 17 -19.59 5.36 12.95
CA ALA A 17 -18.84 4.46 12.10
C ALA A 17 -19.34 4.65 10.66
N GLN A 18 -18.60 5.41 9.86
CA GLN A 18 -18.80 5.45 8.42
C GLN A 18 -18.29 4.11 7.89
N ALA A 19 -19.22 3.32 7.35
CA ALA A 19 -18.91 2.02 6.78
C ALA A 19 -17.89 2.18 5.65
N PRO A 20 -16.83 1.37 5.60
CA PRO A 20 -15.94 1.36 4.45
C PRO A 20 -16.74 0.99 3.21
N THR A 21 -16.65 1.81 2.17
CA THR A 21 -17.17 1.49 0.85
C THR A 21 -16.40 0.26 0.37
N LEU A 22 -17.01 -0.91 0.49
CA LEU A 22 -16.50 -2.16 -0.08
C LEU A 22 -16.42 -1.95 -1.59
N LEU A 23 -15.24 -1.68 -2.11
CA LEU A 23 -14.96 -1.90 -3.52
C LEU A 23 -15.26 -3.38 -3.79
N ALA A 24 -16.37 -3.64 -4.46
CA ALA A 24 -16.74 -4.96 -4.93
C ALA A 24 -15.53 -5.58 -5.62
N ALA A 25 -15.26 -6.86 -5.34
CA ALA A 25 -14.22 -7.59 -6.04
C ALA A 25 -14.42 -7.42 -7.55
N ALA A 26 -13.50 -6.71 -8.20
CA ALA A 26 -13.59 -6.47 -9.63
C ALA A 26 -13.72 -7.81 -10.35
N GLN A 27 -14.68 -7.92 -11.27
CA GLN A 27 -14.77 -9.10 -12.13
C GLN A 27 -13.39 -9.32 -12.79
N PRO A 28 -12.92 -10.57 -12.99
CA PRO A 28 -11.57 -10.83 -13.53
C PRO A 28 -11.29 -10.09 -14.86
N GLY A 29 -12.35 -9.84 -15.64
CA GLY A 29 -12.32 -9.05 -16.88
C GLY A 29 -12.13 -7.54 -16.70
N GLU A 30 -12.33 -6.99 -15.51
CA GLU A 30 -12.25 -5.56 -15.21
C GLU A 30 -11.04 -5.19 -14.36
N ALA A 31 -10.38 -6.18 -13.75
CA ALA A 31 -9.21 -5.94 -12.92
C ALA A 31 -8.11 -5.16 -13.68
N PRO A 32 -7.47 -4.16 -13.03
CA PRO A 32 -6.36 -3.43 -13.62
C PRO A 32 -5.25 -4.34 -14.11
N ARG A 33 -4.79 -4.14 -15.35
CA ARG A 33 -3.68 -4.90 -15.96
C ARG A 33 -2.43 -4.07 -16.19
N MET A 34 -2.47 -2.78 -15.85
CA MET A 34 -1.35 -1.87 -16.00
C MET A 34 -1.18 -1.06 -14.72
N LEU A 35 0.06 -0.96 -14.26
CA LEU A 35 0.48 0.00 -13.26
C LEU A 35 1.31 1.08 -13.94
N ILE A 36 0.89 2.33 -13.81
CA ILE A 36 1.56 3.49 -14.40
C ILE A 36 2.04 4.37 -13.25
N LEU A 37 3.36 4.52 -13.12
CA LEU A 37 3.97 5.43 -12.16
C LEU A 37 4.39 6.71 -12.87
N SER A 38 4.00 7.86 -12.31
CA SER A 38 4.52 9.17 -12.73
C SER A 38 6.04 9.26 -12.55
N ASP A 39 6.68 10.21 -13.23
CA ASP A 39 8.11 10.48 -13.05
C ASP A 39 8.43 10.87 -11.61
N GLN A 40 7.52 11.57 -10.94
CA GLN A 40 7.69 11.98 -9.55
C GLN A 40 7.64 10.76 -8.62
N ALA A 41 6.69 9.85 -8.80
CA ALA A 41 6.61 8.60 -8.06
C ALA A 41 7.87 7.73 -8.27
N ARG A 42 8.35 7.62 -9.51
CA ARG A 42 9.59 6.88 -9.83
C ARG A 42 10.82 7.46 -9.15
N ARG A 43 10.97 8.79 -9.18
CA ARG A 43 12.07 9.50 -8.52
C ARG A 43 12.00 9.33 -7.00
N PHE A 44 10.81 9.41 -6.41
CA PHE A 44 10.63 9.16 -4.99
C PHE A 44 11.10 7.76 -4.60
N LEU A 45 10.65 6.71 -5.30
CA LEU A 45 11.10 5.34 -5.06
C LEU A 45 12.61 5.18 -5.23
N ALA A 46 13.21 5.85 -6.23
CA ALA A 46 14.64 5.81 -6.43
C ALA A 46 15.45 6.33 -5.22
N LEU A 47 14.91 7.26 -4.43
CA LEU A 47 15.56 7.75 -3.20
C LEU A 47 15.61 6.67 -2.10
N TYR A 48 14.59 5.83 -2.01
CA TYR A 48 14.48 4.79 -1.00
C TYR A 48 15.22 3.50 -1.37
N ARG A 49 15.69 3.34 -2.61
CA ARG A 49 16.40 2.13 -3.08
C ARG A 49 17.65 1.80 -2.27
N ALA A 50 18.29 2.79 -1.66
CA ALA A 50 19.52 2.62 -0.89
C ALA A 50 19.28 2.44 0.62
N PHE A 51 18.03 2.44 1.08
CA PHE A 51 17.73 2.31 2.50
C PHE A 51 17.92 0.86 2.97
N PRO A 52 18.50 0.64 4.17
CA PRO A 52 18.82 -0.70 4.67
C PRO A 52 17.60 -1.43 5.27
N THR A 53 16.50 -0.73 5.53
CA THR A 53 15.25 -1.28 6.06
C THR A 53 14.11 -1.08 5.07
N GLU A 54 13.03 -1.84 5.26
CA GLU A 54 11.83 -1.72 4.46
C GLU A 54 11.14 -0.37 4.70
N PHE A 55 10.96 0.38 3.63
CA PHE A 55 10.09 1.55 3.59
C PHE A 55 8.65 1.11 3.23
N MET A 56 7.65 1.87 3.67
CA MET A 56 6.27 1.73 3.21
C MET A 56 5.67 3.08 2.81
N GLY A 57 4.91 3.09 1.71
CA GLY A 57 4.27 4.27 1.15
C GLY A 57 2.84 4.02 0.67
N CYS A 58 2.08 5.10 0.65
CA CYS A 58 0.74 5.22 0.10
C CYS A 58 0.85 5.64 -1.37
N MET A 59 0.32 4.82 -2.28
CA MET A 59 0.24 5.15 -3.70
C MET A 59 -0.98 6.04 -3.93
N ILE A 60 -0.75 7.32 -4.24
CA ILE A 60 -1.81 8.31 -4.46
C ILE A 60 -2.05 8.47 -5.96
N GLY A 61 -3.31 8.36 -6.37
CA GLY A 61 -3.73 8.52 -7.75
C GLY A 61 -5.13 7.98 -7.97
N GLU A 62 -5.35 7.27 -9.07
CA GLU A 62 -6.68 6.79 -9.44
C GLU A 62 -6.65 5.53 -10.34
N VAL A 63 -7.79 4.84 -10.41
CA VAL A 63 -8.00 3.73 -11.33
C VAL A 63 -8.71 4.26 -12.57
N ARG A 64 -8.05 4.21 -13.74
CA ARG A 64 -8.59 4.61 -15.04
C ARG A 64 -8.80 3.38 -15.92
N GLY A 65 -10.02 2.86 -15.94
CA GLY A 65 -10.35 1.63 -16.65
C GLY A 65 -9.49 0.46 -16.14
N ARG A 66 -8.60 -0.06 -17.00
CA ARG A 66 -7.69 -1.16 -16.64
C ARG A 66 -6.30 -0.70 -16.19
N ALA A 67 -6.08 0.59 -15.98
CA ALA A 67 -4.83 1.12 -15.49
C ALA A 67 -5.00 1.67 -14.07
N ILE A 68 -4.06 1.36 -13.19
CA ILE A 68 -3.83 2.12 -11.97
C ILE A 68 -2.79 3.17 -12.29
N VAL A 69 -3.16 4.43 -12.15
CA VAL A 69 -2.26 5.57 -12.34
C VAL A 69 -1.87 6.08 -10.96
N VAL A 70 -0.56 6.09 -10.69
CA VAL A 70 0.01 6.60 -9.44
C VAL A 70 0.71 7.92 -9.74
N ASP A 71 0.11 9.00 -9.25
CA ASP A 71 0.60 10.36 -9.43
C ASP A 71 1.77 10.67 -8.51
N ARG A 72 1.74 10.15 -7.27
CA ARG A 72 2.81 10.30 -6.28
C ARG A 72 2.80 9.19 -5.25
N ILE A 73 3.94 9.01 -4.58
CA ILE A 73 4.04 8.18 -3.39
C ILE A 73 4.12 9.11 -2.19
N ALA A 74 3.22 8.93 -1.23
CA ALA A 74 3.29 9.57 0.06
C ALA A 74 3.83 8.58 1.12
N PRO A 75 4.62 9.00 2.12
CA PRO A 75 5.08 8.10 3.16
C PRO A 75 3.89 7.58 3.98
N ALA A 76 3.89 6.27 4.29
CA ALA A 76 2.95 5.70 5.25
C ALA A 76 3.39 6.08 6.68
N ASP A 77 2.44 6.11 7.61
CA ASP A 77 2.72 6.35 9.03
C ASP A 77 3.29 5.06 9.66
N VAL A 78 4.61 4.96 9.69
CA VAL A 78 5.36 3.81 10.21
C VAL A 78 6.11 4.23 11.46
N ASP A 79 6.06 3.42 12.52
CA ASP A 79 7.02 3.55 13.62
C ASP A 79 8.41 3.12 13.12
N PRO A 80 9.48 3.93 13.28
CA PRO A 80 10.81 3.52 12.87
C PRO A 80 11.26 2.16 13.43
N SER A 81 10.76 1.77 14.60
CA SER A 81 11.05 0.44 15.19
C SER A 81 10.35 -0.72 14.47
N GLU A 82 9.28 -0.43 13.72
CA GLU A 82 8.55 -1.39 12.87
C GLU A 82 9.09 -1.43 11.44
N SER A 83 10.11 -0.64 11.10
CA SER A 83 10.82 -0.70 9.82
C SER A 83 12.13 -1.48 10.01
N THR A 84 12.13 -2.74 9.60
CA THR A 84 13.30 -3.63 9.72
C THR A 84 13.78 -4.08 8.34
N VAL A 85 14.78 -4.96 8.25
CA VAL A 85 15.31 -5.44 6.96
C VAL A 85 14.30 -6.28 6.17
N SER A 86 13.34 -6.91 6.84
CA SER A 86 12.41 -7.89 6.24
C SER A 86 10.97 -7.76 6.76
N TRP A 87 10.63 -6.58 7.29
CA TRP A 87 9.30 -6.31 7.83
C TRP A 87 9.06 -4.80 7.88
N VAL A 88 7.87 -4.40 7.44
CA VAL A 88 7.29 -3.10 7.70
C VAL A 88 5.78 -3.19 7.86
N VAL A 89 5.24 -2.49 8.87
CA VAL A 89 3.80 -2.37 9.12
C VAL A 89 3.46 -0.91 9.45
N PRO A 90 2.38 -0.35 8.88
CA PRO A 90 1.96 1.00 9.21
C PRO A 90 1.15 1.00 10.51
N ARG A 91 1.22 2.07 11.29
CA ARG A 91 0.41 2.23 12.53
C ARG A 91 -1.08 2.35 12.24
N GLN A 92 -1.41 2.84 11.04
CA GLN A 92 -2.77 3.12 10.60
C GLN A 92 -2.87 3.09 9.07
N THR A 93 -4.08 3.14 8.52
CA THR A 93 -4.28 3.23 7.08
C THR A 93 -3.75 4.56 6.53
N CYS A 94 -3.54 4.62 5.20
CA CYS A 94 -3.17 5.87 4.53
C CYS A 94 -4.21 6.96 4.78
N GLU A 95 -5.50 6.63 4.76
CA GLU A 95 -6.58 7.55 5.07
C GLU A 95 -6.58 7.98 6.54
N GLY A 96 -6.26 7.08 7.47
CA GLY A 96 -6.09 7.41 8.88
C GLY A 96 -4.96 8.42 9.12
N ALA A 97 -3.90 8.35 8.31
CA ALA A 97 -2.80 9.31 8.29
C ALA A 97 -3.12 10.62 7.54
N GLY A 98 -4.35 10.77 7.01
CA GLY A 98 -4.80 11.98 6.34
C GLY A 98 -4.53 12.03 4.83
N TRP A 99 -4.08 10.93 4.23
CA TRP A 99 -3.97 10.84 2.77
C TRP A 99 -5.34 10.59 2.12
N SER A 100 -5.52 11.09 0.91
CA SER A 100 -6.72 10.86 0.10
C SER A 100 -6.32 10.42 -1.30
N GLY A 101 -7.21 9.68 -1.98
CA GLY A 101 -6.94 9.14 -3.31
C GLY A 101 -5.94 7.98 -3.29
N THR A 102 -5.87 7.20 -2.20
CA THR A 102 -4.99 6.03 -2.14
C THR A 102 -5.52 4.91 -3.03
N VAL A 103 -4.71 4.49 -3.99
CA VAL A 103 -5.01 3.34 -4.87
C VAL A 103 -4.30 2.06 -4.45
N GLY A 104 -3.36 2.16 -3.50
CA GLY A 104 -2.59 1.02 -3.03
C GLY A 104 -1.50 1.39 -2.05
N MET A 105 -0.78 0.37 -1.62
CA MET A 105 0.43 0.50 -0.84
C MET A 105 1.63 0.00 -1.64
N ILE A 106 2.80 0.55 -1.33
CA ILE A 106 4.07 0.03 -1.82
C ILE A 106 5.03 -0.09 -0.66
N HIS A 107 5.75 -1.20 -0.56
CA HIS A 107 6.87 -1.34 0.37
C HIS A 107 8.13 -1.77 -0.38
N SER A 108 9.30 -1.69 0.24
CA SER A 108 10.57 -2.05 -0.39
C SER A 108 11.14 -3.34 0.18
N HIS A 109 11.75 -4.16 -0.66
CA HIS A 109 12.64 -5.24 -0.21
C HIS A 109 14.09 -4.80 -0.43
N PRO A 110 14.84 -4.41 0.63
CA PRO A 110 16.18 -3.84 0.51
C PRO A 110 17.18 -4.75 -0.21
N THR A 111 17.10 -6.07 0.01
CA THR A 111 17.98 -7.04 -0.63
C THR A 111 17.58 -7.34 -2.08
N ALA A 112 16.41 -6.87 -2.53
CA ALA A 112 15.77 -7.27 -3.79
C ALA A 112 15.62 -8.78 -3.96
N GLU A 113 15.67 -9.52 -2.85
CA GLU A 113 15.38 -10.94 -2.81
C GLU A 113 13.90 -11.15 -2.46
N ARG A 114 13.35 -12.28 -2.92
CA ARG A 114 12.03 -12.76 -2.51
C ARG A 114 10.86 -11.79 -2.75
N CYS A 115 10.90 -11.02 -3.83
CA CYS A 115 9.83 -10.11 -4.21
C CYS A 115 8.70 -10.86 -4.93
N TRP A 116 7.79 -11.47 -4.17
CA TRP A 116 6.66 -12.21 -4.73
C TRP A 116 5.50 -12.31 -3.74
N TYR A 117 4.28 -12.22 -4.27
CA TYR A 117 3.04 -12.40 -3.51
C TYR A 117 2.66 -13.88 -3.36
N PHE A 118 3.23 -14.74 -4.19
CA PHE A 118 3.07 -16.19 -4.17
C PHE A 118 4.42 -16.87 -4.24
N PHE A 119 4.62 -17.94 -3.47
CA PHE A 119 5.87 -18.70 -3.55
C PHE A 119 6.11 -19.13 -5.01
N PRO A 120 7.33 -18.95 -5.56
CA PRO A 120 7.61 -19.20 -6.96
C PRO A 120 7.14 -20.59 -7.41
N GLY A 121 6.38 -20.64 -8.51
CA GLY A 121 5.82 -21.88 -9.05
C GLY A 121 4.59 -22.43 -8.31
N THR A 122 4.02 -21.67 -7.38
CA THR A 122 2.86 -22.10 -6.57
C THR A 122 1.75 -21.05 -6.53
N GLN A 123 0.60 -21.42 -5.95
CA GLN A 123 -0.48 -20.49 -5.58
C GLN A 123 -0.54 -20.25 -4.06
N VAL A 124 0.50 -20.64 -3.32
CA VAL A 124 0.58 -20.43 -1.88
C VAL A 124 0.96 -18.97 -1.62
N PRO A 125 0.13 -18.17 -0.91
CA PRO A 125 0.42 -16.76 -0.69
C PRO A 125 1.60 -16.59 0.29
N SER A 126 2.48 -15.63 -0.03
CA SER A 126 3.52 -15.12 0.87
C SER A 126 2.91 -14.32 2.04
N ALA A 127 3.75 -13.80 2.93
CA ALA A 127 3.30 -12.81 3.92
C ALA A 127 2.69 -11.57 3.22
N ASP A 128 3.34 -11.06 2.17
CA ASP A 128 2.83 -9.93 1.37
C ASP A 128 1.51 -10.27 0.68
N GLY A 129 1.40 -11.49 0.15
CA GLY A 129 0.16 -12.01 -0.45
C GLY A 129 -0.99 -12.10 0.55
N GLN A 130 -0.70 -12.51 1.78
CA GLN A 130 -1.70 -12.56 2.85
C GLN A 130 -2.12 -11.16 3.30
N SER A 131 -1.16 -10.25 3.52
CA SER A 131 -1.40 -8.86 3.87
C SER A 131 -2.24 -8.15 2.80
N PHE A 132 -1.92 -8.32 1.52
CA PHE A 132 -2.67 -7.73 0.42
C PHE A 132 -4.12 -8.23 0.37
N ARG A 133 -4.36 -9.53 0.60
CA ARG A 133 -5.70 -10.10 0.67
C ARG A 133 -6.54 -9.51 1.81
N ALA A 134 -5.91 -9.17 2.93
CA ALA A 134 -6.57 -8.53 4.06
C ALA A 134 -6.88 -7.04 3.82
N ALA A 135 -6.06 -6.36 3.01
CA ALA A 135 -6.28 -4.96 2.63
C ALA A 135 -7.44 -4.77 1.63
N SER A 136 -7.92 -3.54 1.46
CA SER A 136 -9.01 -3.18 0.54
C SER A 136 -8.57 -2.45 -0.74
N TYR A 137 -7.31 -2.01 -0.85
CA TYR A 137 -6.85 -1.20 -1.98
C TYR A 137 -6.77 -1.98 -3.31
N PRO A 138 -7.04 -1.37 -4.47
CA PRO A 138 -6.96 -2.04 -5.78
C PRO A 138 -5.65 -2.75 -6.10
N VAL A 139 -4.52 -2.29 -5.55
CA VAL A 139 -3.18 -2.82 -5.80
C VAL A 139 -2.29 -2.78 -4.56
N ASP A 140 -1.35 -3.70 -4.50
CA ASP A 140 -0.15 -3.60 -3.65
C ASP A 140 1.10 -3.75 -4.51
N ALA A 141 2.22 -3.21 -4.03
CA ALA A 141 3.48 -3.22 -4.74
C ALA A 141 4.70 -3.44 -3.83
N ILE A 142 5.73 -4.05 -4.40
CA ILE A 142 7.05 -4.28 -3.81
C ILE A 142 8.09 -3.57 -4.69
N MET A 143 8.76 -2.57 -4.16
CA MET A 143 9.99 -2.03 -4.75
C MET A 143 11.11 -3.07 -4.57
N CYS A 144 11.48 -3.71 -5.67
CA CYS A 144 12.43 -4.80 -5.73
C CYS A 144 13.64 -4.40 -6.57
N GLY A 145 14.61 -3.72 -5.94
CA GLY A 145 15.79 -3.22 -6.64
C GLY A 145 15.45 -2.15 -7.69
N ASP A 146 15.52 -2.51 -8.97
CA ASP A 146 15.26 -1.63 -10.12
C ASP A 146 13.89 -1.83 -10.78
N ARG A 147 13.02 -2.64 -10.18
CA ARG A 147 11.65 -2.89 -10.63
C ARG A 147 10.66 -2.82 -9.47
N VAL A 148 9.40 -2.71 -9.82
CA VAL A 148 8.25 -2.88 -8.94
C VAL A 148 7.54 -4.17 -9.31
N VAL A 149 7.42 -5.08 -8.36
CA VAL A 149 6.53 -6.23 -8.45
C VAL A 149 5.19 -5.81 -7.87
N TRP A 150 4.09 -5.94 -8.59
CA TRP A 150 2.79 -5.48 -8.11
C TRP A 150 1.71 -6.52 -8.37
N ILE A 151 0.64 -6.45 -7.58
CA ILE A 151 -0.49 -7.39 -7.65
C ILE A 151 -1.83 -6.66 -7.61
N ASN A 152 -2.78 -7.13 -8.41
CA ASN A 152 -4.15 -6.60 -8.43
C ASN A 152 -5.13 -7.49 -7.66
N ARG A 153 -6.38 -7.02 -7.50
CA ARG A 153 -7.46 -7.79 -6.86
C ARG A 153 -7.87 -9.08 -7.58
N ALA A 154 -7.48 -9.27 -8.84
CA ALA A 154 -7.58 -10.57 -9.53
C ALA A 154 -6.42 -11.52 -9.21
N MET A 155 -5.58 -11.16 -8.22
CA MET A 155 -4.39 -11.89 -7.78
C MET A 155 -3.37 -12.14 -8.91
N GLN A 156 -3.30 -11.24 -9.88
CA GLN A 156 -2.32 -11.29 -10.96
C GLN A 156 -1.11 -10.45 -10.59
N GLN A 157 0.03 -11.09 -10.42
CA GLN A 157 1.32 -10.44 -10.20
C GLN A 157 1.96 -10.07 -11.54
N GLN A 158 2.54 -8.87 -11.62
CA GLN A 158 3.30 -8.39 -12.76
C GLN A 158 4.48 -7.52 -12.32
N ASP A 159 5.40 -7.28 -13.25
CA ASP A 159 6.59 -6.45 -13.02
C ASP A 159 6.53 -5.15 -13.83
N LEU A 160 7.04 -4.08 -13.24
CA LEU A 160 7.20 -2.76 -13.85
C LEU A 160 8.63 -2.26 -13.62
N PRO A 161 9.43 -2.01 -14.67
CA PRO A 161 10.75 -1.41 -14.51
C PRO A 161 10.67 0.00 -13.90
N LEU A 162 11.56 0.33 -12.96
CA LEU A 162 11.68 1.68 -12.37
C LEU A 162 12.59 2.62 -13.16
N THR A 163 13.43 2.08 -14.05
CA THR A 163 14.19 2.90 -15.00
C THR A 163 13.25 3.75 -15.84
N LEU A 164 13.47 5.06 -15.84
CA LEU A 164 12.80 5.97 -16.77
C LEU A 164 13.16 5.53 -18.19
N PRO A 165 12.20 5.49 -19.14
CA PRO A 165 12.54 5.40 -20.56
C PRO A 165 13.55 6.51 -20.85
N ARG A 166 14.70 6.16 -21.42
CA ARG A 166 15.65 7.17 -21.91
C ARG A 166 14.87 8.02 -22.91
N SER A 167 14.71 9.32 -22.64
CA SER A 167 14.14 10.22 -23.63
C SER A 167 14.99 10.10 -24.91
N PRO A 168 14.39 9.90 -26.10
CA PRO A 168 15.14 10.07 -27.33
C PRO A 168 15.59 11.54 -27.37
N GLY A 169 16.90 11.73 -27.51
CA GLY A 169 17.51 13.04 -27.72
C GLY A 169 17.27 13.55 -29.14
#